data_AF-A0A7X7LEK1-F1
#
_entry.id   AF-A0A7X7LEK1-F1
#
_cell.length_a   1.000
_cell.length_b   1.000
_cell.length_c   1.000
_cell.angle_alpha   90.00
_cell.angle_beta   90.00
_cell.angle_gamma   90.00
#
_symmetry.space_group_name_H-M   'P 1'
#
loop_
_entity.id
_entity.type
_entity.pdbx_description
1 polymer ?
#
loop_
_entity_poly.entity_id
_entity_poly.type
_entity_poly.pdbx_seq_one_letter_code
_entity_poly.pdbx_strand_id
1 'polypeptide(L)'
;SDLKQSVETLKSMHKAHGVIINKAGIGNNEVYDYLKDEGIPLLMEIPFDRDIAYEYAQGKVYAAKNEEFRGQLLTITKNIQKEYGTSHNKR
;
A
#
# COMPACT_ATOMS: atom_id res chain seq x y z
N SER A 1 16.31 6.91 2.92
CA SER A 1 15.22 6.36 2.09
C SER A 1 13.94 7.07 2.46
N ASP A 2 13.14 7.47 1.46
CA ASP A 2 11.88 8.20 1.66
C ASP A 2 10.86 7.42 2.49
N LEU A 3 10.88 6.08 2.39
CA LEU A 3 10.08 5.20 3.24
C LEU A 3 10.40 5.41 4.72
N LYS A 4 11.69 5.37 5.11
CA LYS A 4 12.11 5.54 6.50
C LYS A 4 11.70 6.90 7.06
N GLN A 5 11.91 7.96 6.29
CA GLN A 5 11.51 9.33 6.67
C GLN A 5 9.99 9.46 6.85
N SER A 6 9.21 8.84 5.96
CA SER A 6 7.74 8.84 6.05
C SER A 6 7.25 8.08 7.27
N VAL A 7 7.85 6.92 7.57
CA VAL A 7 7.55 6.12 8.76
C VAL A 7 7.87 6.88 10.03
N GLU A 8 9.06 7.49 10.15
CA GLU A 8 9.45 8.29 11.31
C GLU A 8 8.48 9.46 11.55
N THR A 9 8.07 10.13 10.48
CA THR A 9 7.07 11.20 10.54
C THR A 9 5.74 10.68 11.10
N LEU A 10 5.21 9.60 10.54
CA LEU A 10 3.95 8.99 11.00
C LEU A 10 4.04 8.47 12.45
N LYS A 11 5.19 7.94 12.85
CA LYS A 11 5.48 7.52 14.23
C LYS A 11 5.44 8.71 15.19
N SER A 12 6.10 9.82 14.85
CA SER A 12 6.09 11.04 15.68
C SER A 12 4.68 11.64 15.85
N MET A 13 3.80 11.41 14.87
CA MET A 13 2.40 11.84 14.91
C MET A 13 1.47 10.83 15.62
N HIS A 14 2.01 9.73 16.14
CA HIS A 14 1.27 8.62 16.73
C HIS A 14 0.14 8.09 15.82
N LYS A 15 0.41 7.96 14.52
CA LYS A 15 -0.54 7.43 13.54
C LYS A 15 -0.25 5.97 13.22
N ALA A 16 -1.28 5.13 13.32
CA ALA A 16 -1.25 3.80 12.73
C ALA A 16 -1.05 3.92 11.22
N HIS A 17 -0.19 3.07 10.68
CA HIS A 17 0.17 3.06 9.27
C HIS A 17 0.52 1.66 8.81
N GLY A 18 0.36 1.43 7.51
CA GLY A 18 0.77 0.22 6.82
C GLY A 18 1.30 0.57 5.44
N VAL A 19 1.95 -0.39 4.79
CA VAL A 19 2.67 -0.17 3.54
C VAL A 19 2.07 -1.02 2.43
N ILE A 20 1.99 -0.45 1.23
CA ILE A 20 1.73 -1.17 -0.02
C ILE A 20 2.98 -1.05 -0.88
N ILE A 21 3.54 -2.18 -1.31
CA ILE A 21 4.71 -2.18 -2.19
C ILE A 21 4.25 -2.23 -3.64
N ASN A 22 4.63 -1.22 -4.42
CA ASN A 22 4.41 -1.21 -5.86
C ASN A 22 5.65 -1.75 -6.59
N LYS A 23 5.45 -2.38 -7.76
CA LYS A 23 6.51 -3.04 -8.55
C LYS A 23 7.24 -4.12 -7.75
N ALA A 24 6.51 -4.87 -6.94
CA ALA A 24 7.04 -5.99 -6.18
C ALA A 24 7.72 -7.01 -7.10
N GLY A 25 8.76 -7.68 -6.56
CA GLY A 25 9.61 -8.61 -7.31
C GLY A 25 10.72 -7.94 -8.14
N ILE A 26 10.84 -6.61 -8.12
CA ILE A 26 11.96 -5.88 -8.74
C ILE A 26 12.78 -5.19 -7.66
N GLY A 27 14.09 -5.47 -7.65
CA GLY A 27 15.05 -4.83 -6.74
C GLY A 27 15.48 -5.74 -5.60
N ASN A 28 15.85 -5.14 -4.47
CA ASN A 28 16.37 -5.81 -3.29
C ASN A 28 15.29 -6.02 -2.22
N ASN A 29 15.53 -7.00 -1.34
CA ASN A 29 14.58 -7.34 -0.27
C ASN A 29 14.68 -6.42 0.96
N GLU A 30 15.55 -5.39 0.92
CA GLU A 30 15.80 -4.47 2.04
C GLU A 30 14.54 -3.76 2.54
N VAL A 31 13.58 -3.51 1.66
CA VAL A 31 12.29 -2.93 2.05
C VAL A 31 11.51 -3.91 2.93
N TYR A 32 11.46 -5.19 2.57
CA TYR A 32 10.76 -6.22 3.36
C TYR A 32 11.42 -6.43 4.71
N ASP A 33 12.75 -6.49 4.73
CA ASP A 33 13.52 -6.62 5.97
C ASP A 33 13.25 -5.43 6.90
N TYR A 34 13.28 -4.20 6.35
CA TYR A 34 12.95 -3.00 7.11
C TYR A 34 11.52 -3.01 7.68
N LEU A 35 10.51 -3.39 6.88
CA LEU A 35 9.13 -3.46 7.37
C LEU A 35 8.97 -4.50 8.49
N LYS A 36 9.67 -5.63 8.37
CA LYS A 36 9.68 -6.68 9.39
C LYS A 36 10.35 -6.22 10.69
N ASP A 37 11.51 -5.60 10.59
CA ASP A 37 12.27 -5.10 11.74
C ASP A 37 11.52 -4.01 12.50
N GLU A 38 10.81 -3.14 11.78
CA GLU A 38 10.01 -2.06 12.36
C GLU A 38 8.59 -2.50 12.79
N GLY A 39 8.19 -3.74 12.50
CA GLY A 39 6.86 -4.28 12.80
C GLY A 39 5.73 -3.59 12.02
N ILE A 40 6.00 -3.13 10.80
CA ILE A 40 5.03 -2.40 9.97
C ILE A 40 4.26 -3.38 9.08
N PRO A 41 2.92 -3.36 9.09
CA PRO A 41 2.13 -4.27 8.29
C PRO A 41 2.26 -3.97 6.79
N LEU A 42 2.64 -4.99 6.03
CA LEU A 42 2.55 -5.00 4.56
C LEU A 42 1.11 -5.37 4.18
N LEU A 43 0.39 -4.39 3.64
CA LEU A 43 -1.05 -4.52 3.32
C LEU A 43 -1.28 -5.19 1.97
N MET A 44 -0.37 -4.97 1.01
CA MET A 44 -0.47 -5.49 -0.36
C MET A 44 0.86 -5.36 -1.09
N GLU A 45 1.06 -6.24 -2.04
CA GLU A 45 2.09 -6.14 -3.07
C GLU A 45 1.43 -6.04 -4.44
N ILE A 46 1.87 -5.07 -5.24
CA ILE A 46 1.48 -4.94 -6.64
C ILE A 46 2.71 -5.36 -7.46
N PRO A 47 2.67 -6.51 -8.15
CA PRO A 47 3.81 -6.98 -8.92
C PRO A 47 4.15 -6.01 -10.05
N PHE A 48 5.38 -6.07 -10.54
CA PHE A 48 5.71 -5.35 -11.76
C PHE A 48 4.99 -5.97 -12.97
N ASP A 49 3.91 -5.31 -13.37
CA ASP A 49 3.12 -5.67 -14.53
C ASP A 49 3.12 -4.51 -15.55
N ARG A 50 3.51 -4.84 -16.79
CA ARG A 50 3.55 -3.87 -17.88
C ARG A 50 2.17 -3.39 -18.28
N ASP A 51 1.14 -4.21 -18.13
CA ASP A 51 -0.24 -3.82 -18.45
C ASP A 51 -0.76 -2.80 -17.45
N ILE A 52 -0.45 -2.97 -16.16
CA ILE A 52 -0.75 -1.98 -15.11
C ILE A 52 -0.08 -0.65 -15.44
N ALA A 53 1.22 -0.68 -15.77
CA ALA A 53 1.98 0.52 -16.10
C ALA A 53 1.47 1.21 -17.38
N TYR A 54 1.10 0.44 -18.40
CA TYR A 54 0.59 0.96 -19.67
C TYR A 54 -0.77 1.65 -19.49
N GLU A 55 -1.74 0.99 -18.84
CA GLU A 55 -3.07 1.58 -18.64
C GLU A 55 -2.98 2.84 -17.75
N TYR A 56 -2.12 2.83 -16.72
CA TYR A 56 -1.85 4.01 -15.90
C TYR A 56 -1.25 5.17 -16.72
N ALA A 57 -0.29 4.90 -17.61
CA ALA A 57 0.31 5.92 -18.47
C ALA A 57 -0.71 6.54 -19.46
N GLN A 58 -1.78 5.81 -19.80
CA GLN A 58 -2.91 6.30 -20.58
C GLN A 58 -3.94 7.07 -19.74
N GLY A 59 -3.66 7.31 -18.45
CA GLY A 59 -4.57 8.01 -17.53
C GLY A 59 -5.76 7.17 -17.09
N LYS A 60 -5.71 5.84 -17.23
CA LYS A 60 -6.81 4.94 -16.87
C LYS A 60 -6.58 4.30 -15.52
N VAL A 61 -7.69 3.94 -14.87
CA VAL A 61 -7.69 3.20 -13.61
C VAL A 61 -7.69 1.70 -13.93
N TYR A 62 -6.58 1.01 -13.69
CA TYR A 62 -6.44 -0.43 -13.98
C TYR A 62 -7.51 -1.29 -13.28
N ALA A 63 -7.92 -0.91 -12.07
CA ALA A 63 -9.00 -1.56 -11.31
C ALA A 63 -10.38 -1.50 -11.99
N ALA A 64 -10.57 -0.67 -13.03
CA ALA A 64 -11.81 -0.66 -13.81
C ALA A 64 -11.87 -1.79 -14.86
N LYS A 65 -10.71 -2.37 -15.23
CA LYS A 65 -10.59 -3.41 -16.26
C LYS A 65 -10.31 -4.80 -15.66
N ASN A 66 -9.65 -4.85 -14.51
CA ASN A 66 -9.28 -6.10 -13.85
C ASN A 66 -10.07 -6.25 -12.53
N GLU A 67 -11.06 -7.15 -12.54
CA GLU A 67 -11.93 -7.43 -11.38
C GLU A 67 -11.17 -8.08 -10.21
N GLU A 68 -10.14 -8.88 -10.47
CA GLU A 68 -9.32 -9.49 -9.42
C GLU A 68 -8.53 -8.41 -8.68
N PHE A 69 -7.83 -7.55 -9.41
CA PHE A 69 -7.07 -6.44 -8.85
C PHE A 69 -7.98 -5.47 -8.09
N ARG A 70 -9.17 -5.19 -8.64
CA ARG A 70 -10.21 -4.42 -7.95
C ARG A 70 -10.64 -5.09 -6.64
N GLY A 71 -10.86 -6.41 -6.66
CA GLY A 71 -11.24 -7.20 -5.50
C GLY A 71 -10.19 -7.13 -4.38
N GLN A 72 -8.90 -7.18 -4.75
CA GLN A 72 -7.79 -7.02 -3.79
C GLN A 72 -7.81 -5.64 -3.12
N LEU A 73 -7.90 -4.55 -3.90
CA LEU A 73 -7.99 -3.19 -3.37
C LEU A 73 -9.22 -2.98 -2.47
N LEU A 74 -10.38 -3.54 -2.86
CA LEU A 74 -11.59 -3.49 -2.05
C LEU A 74 -11.45 -4.26 -0.73
N THR A 75 -10.75 -5.38 -0.75
CA THR A 75 -10.49 -6.17 0.47
C THR A 75 -9.61 -5.39 1.44
N ILE A 76 -8.54 -4.77 0.96
CA ILE A 76 -7.62 -3.97 1.78
C ILE A 76 -8.34 -2.77 2.38
N THR A 77 -9.09 -2.01 1.57
CA THR A 77 -9.83 -0.84 2.05
C THR A 77 -10.88 -1.23 3.10
N LYS A 78 -11.57 -2.36 2.92
CA LYS A 78 -12.48 -2.91 3.94
C LYS A 78 -11.74 -3.28 5.24
N ASN A 79 -10.59 -3.94 5.14
CA ASN A 79 -9.80 -4.32 6.33
C ASN A 79 -9.33 -3.08 7.09
N ILE A 80 -8.80 -2.07 6.40
CA ILE A 80 -8.40 -0.80 7.00
C ILE A 80 -9.59 -0.12 7.69
N GLN A 81 -10.75 -0.04 7.02
CA GLN A 81 -11.96 0.56 7.60
C GLN A 81 -12.46 -0.22 8.82
N LYS A 82 -12.36 -1.54 8.80
CA LYS A 82 -12.79 -2.39 9.91
C LYS A 82 -11.89 -2.23 11.13
N GLU A 83 -10.57 -2.17 10.93
CA GLU A 83 -9.59 -2.11 12.02
C GLU A 83 -9.39 -0.69 12.57
N TYR A 84 -9.45 0.32 11.70
CA TYR A 84 -9.07 1.70 12.05
C TYR A 84 -10.20 2.73 11.84
N GLY A 85 -11.36 2.30 11.33
CA GLY A 85 -12.50 3.18 11.06
C GLY A 85 -12.28 4.08 9.85
N THR A 86 -13.16 5.07 9.69
CA THR A 86 -12.99 6.16 8.72
C THR A 86 -12.70 7.45 9.47
N SER A 87 -11.94 8.36 8.84
CA SER A 87 -11.60 9.68 9.43
C SER A 87 -12.81 10.59 9.70
N HIS A 88 -14.04 10.14 9.44
CA HIS A 88 -15.29 10.86 9.71
C HIS A 88 -15.72 10.85 11.18
N ASN A 89 -14.91 10.28 12.09
CA ASN A 89 -15.09 10.41 13.53
C ASN A 89 -13.79 10.95 14.17
N LYS A 90 -13.60 12.27 14.10
CA LYS A 90 -13.00 13.00 15.22
C LYS A 90 -14.16 13.46 16.10
N ARG A 91 -14.44 12.70 17.17
CA ARG A 91 -15.02 13.27 18.37
C ARG A 91 -13.89 13.87 19.20
#